data_AF-A0A8T4Q7Y4-F1
#
_entry.id   AF-A0A8T4Q7Y4-F1
#
_cell.length_a   1.000
_cell.length_b   1.000
_cell.length_c   1.000
_cell.angle_alpha   90.00
_cell.angle_beta   90.00
_cell.angle_gamma   90.00
#
_symmetry.space_group_name_H-M   'P 1'
#
loop_
_entity.id
_entity.type
_entity.pdbx_description
1 polymer ?
#
loop_
_entity_poly.entity_id
_entity_poly.type
_entity_poly.pdbx_seq_one_letter_code
_entity_poly.pdbx_strand_id
1 'polypeptide(L)' 'MGQQEVYDFLKKNKKMWFSSKDIAKKLKVSIGSVTNSLKRLRESKQVLFKIKKKEPMARKIFEYKFKK' A
#
# COMPACT_ATOMS: atom_id res chain seq x y z
N MET A 1 -8.81 -13.10 -1.15
CA MET A 1 -7.54 -12.37 -1.31
C MET A 1 -7.32 -11.49 -0.08
N GLY A 2 -6.19 -11.64 0.59
CA GLY A 2 -6.04 -11.25 1.99
C GLY A 2 -5.09 -10.10 2.25
N GLN A 3 -5.32 -9.42 3.39
CA GLN A 3 -4.38 -8.49 4.01
C GLN A 3 -2.96 -9.08 4.14
N GLN A 4 -2.87 -10.40 4.33
CA GLN A 4 -1.62 -11.14 4.42
C GLN A 4 -0.79 -11.10 3.12
N GLU A 5 -1.41 -11.27 1.94
CA GLU A 5 -0.67 -11.23 0.66
C GLU A 5 -0.10 -9.83 0.37
N VAL A 6 -0.85 -8.79 0.72
CA VAL A 6 -0.39 -7.40 0.61
C VAL A 6 0.77 -7.15 1.58
N TYR A 7 0.67 -7.66 2.81
CA TYR A 7 1.73 -7.57 3.80
C TYR A 7 2.99 -8.31 3.35
N ASP A 8 2.84 -9.53 2.84
CA ASP A 8 3.95 -10.36 2.36
C ASP A 8 4.62 -9.75 1.12
N PHE A 9 3.85 -9.14 0.22
CA PHE A 9 4.40 -8.38 -0.90
C PHE A 9 5.30 -7.24 -0.42
N LEU A 10 4.83 -6.43 0.53
CA LEU A 10 5.63 -5.35 1.12
C LEU A 10 6.86 -5.92 1.85
N LYS A 11 6.69 -7.03 2.60
CA LYS A 11 7.76 -7.72 3.31
C LYS A 11 8.84 -8.29 2.39
N LYS A 12 8.48 -8.75 1.18
CA LYS A 12 9.45 -9.16 0.16
C LYS A 12 10.19 -7.97 -0.46
N ASN A 13 9.55 -6.80 -0.51
CA ASN A 13 10.08 -5.58 -1.15
C ASN A 13 10.39 -4.46 -0.14
N LYS A 14 11.02 -4.79 1.00
CA LYS A 14 11.15 -3.89 2.17
C LYS A 14 11.81 -2.53 1.91
N LYS A 15 12.59 -2.39 0.84
CA LYS A 15 13.33 -1.15 0.54
C LYS A 15 12.52 -0.13 -0.27
N MET A 16 11.46 -0.57 -0.96
CA MET A 16 10.73 0.23 -1.95
C MET A 16 9.39 0.73 -1.41
N TRP A 17 8.92 1.82 -2.00
CA TRP A 17 7.59 2.39 -1.77
C TRP A 17 6.68 2.00 -2.93
N PHE A 18 5.44 1.59 -2.62
CA PHE A 18 4.46 1.19 -3.63
C PHE A 18 3.12 1.88 -3.42
N SER A 19 2.46 2.28 -4.51
CA SER A 19 1.07 2.70 -4.45
C SER A 19 0.12 1.49 -4.46
N SER A 20 -1.14 1.70 -4.09
CA SER A 20 -2.16 0.66 -4.19
C SER A 20 -2.33 0.13 -5.62
N LYS A 21 -2.10 0.98 -6.64
CA LYS A 21 -2.11 0.58 -8.05
C LYS A 21 -0.96 -0.37 -8.40
N ASP A 22 0.25 -0.08 -7.91
CA ASP A 22 1.44 -0.91 -8.19
C ASP A 22 1.28 -2.31 -7.61
N ILE A 23 0.82 -2.38 -6.35
CA ILE A 23 0.58 -3.65 -5.65
C ILE A 23 -0.53 -4.44 -6.35
N ALA A 24 -1.64 -3.78 -6.70
CA ALA A 24 -2.74 -4.41 -7.42
C ALA A 24 -2.30 -5.00 -8.77
N LYS A 25 -1.48 -4.26 -9.53
CA LYS A 25 -0.92 -4.74 -10.80
C LYS A 25 0.02 -5.93 -10.60
N LYS A 26 0.87 -5.90 -9.58
CA LYS A 26 1.85 -6.96 -9.29
C LYS A 26 1.19 -8.24 -8.77
N LEU A 27 0.17 -8.10 -7.93
CA LEU A 27 -0.58 -9.22 -7.38
C LEU A 27 -1.75 -9.67 -8.28
N LYS A 28 -1.99 -8.98 -9.41
CA LYS A 28 -3.07 -9.25 -10.38
C LYS A 28 -4.48 -9.24 -9.78
N VAL A 29 -4.77 -8.24 -8.95
CA VAL A 29 -6.04 -8.15 -8.18
C VAL A 29 -6.66 -6.77 -8.19
N SER A 30 -7.87 -6.66 -7.65
CA SER A 30 -8.58 -5.38 -7.61
C SER A 30 -7.90 -4.36 -6.72
N ILE A 31 -7.79 -3.13 -7.23
CA ILE A 31 -7.24 -1.98 -6.49
C ILE A 31 -8.04 -1.73 -5.20
N GLY A 32 -9.35 -1.96 -5.22
CA GLY A 32 -10.22 -1.80 -4.05
C GLY A 32 -9.85 -2.75 -2.90
N SER A 33 -9.61 -4.03 -3.19
CA SER A 33 -9.20 -5.03 -2.19
C SER A 33 -7.84 -4.66 -1.56
N VAL A 34 -6.88 -4.26 -2.40
CA VAL A 34 -5.57 -3.79 -1.96
C VAL A 34 -5.68 -2.54 -1.10
N THR A 35 -6.52 -1.58 -1.50
CA THR A 35 -6.72 -0.31 -0.77
C THR A 35 -7.31 -0.56 0.62
N ASN A 36 -8.31 -1.44 0.73
CA ASN A 36 -8.88 -1.81 2.03
C ASN A 36 -7.86 -2.52 2.92
N SER A 37 -7.05 -3.42 2.34
CA SER A 37 -5.98 -4.11 3.07
C SER A 37 -4.92 -3.13 3.58
N LEU A 38 -4.45 -2.21 2.73
CA LEU A 38 -3.47 -1.18 3.10
C LEU A 38 -4.01 -0.19 4.14
N LYS A 39 -5.30 0.14 4.09
CA LYS A 39 -5.96 0.96 5.11
C LYS A 39 -5.90 0.28 6.47
N ARG A 40 -6.26 -1.01 6.55
CA ARG A 40 -6.18 -1.81 7.80
C ARG A 40 -4.75 -1.93 8.32
N LEU A 41 -3.79 -2.24 7.44
CA LEU A 41 -2.36 -2.33 7.79
C LEU A 41 -1.79 -1.01 8.31
N ARG A 42 -2.30 0.12 7.78
CA ARG A 42 -1.95 1.46 8.25
C ARG A 42 -2.53 1.72 9.64
N GLU A 43 -3.81 1.42 9.84
CA GLU A 43 -4.50 1.59 11.12
C GLU A 43 -3.85 0.74 12.22
N SER A 44 -3.43 -0.49 11.88
CA SER A 44 -2.67 -1.38 12.78
C SER A 44 -1.18 -1.03 12.92
N LYS A 45 -0.70 0.03 12.27
CA LYS A 45 0.71 0.48 12.30
C LYS A 45 1.73 -0.59 11.89
N GLN A 46 1.31 -1.57 11.08
CA GLN A 46 2.12 -2.67 10.58
C GLN A 46 2.97 -2.31 9.34
N VAL A 47 2.61 -1.21 8.68
CA VAL A 47 3.33 -0.69 7.50
C VAL A 47 3.61 0.80 7.65
N LEU A 48 4.67 1.26 7.00
CA LEU A 48 4.93 2.68 6.83
C LEU A 48 4.11 3.21 5.65
N PHE A 49 3.64 4.45 5.77
CA PHE A 49 2.90 5.13 4.70
C PHE A 49 3.35 6.58 4.60
N LYS A 50 3.28 7.15 3.39
CA LYS A 50 3.48 8.57 3.15
C LYS A 50 2.53 9.06 2.08
N ILE A 51 2.23 10.35 2.09
CA ILE A 51 1.47 10.98 1.01
C ILE A 51 2.46 11.30 -0.11
N LYS A 52 2.15 10.85 -1.33
CA LYS A 52 2.85 11.29 -2.53
C LYS A 52 2.41 12.73 -2.80
N LYS A 53 3.34 13.70 -2.68
CA LYS A 53 3.05 15.13 -2.88
C LYS A 53 2.28 15.31 -4.19
N LYS A 54 1.13 15.96 -4.10
CA LYS A 54 0.35 16.45 -5.22
C LYS A 54 -0.31 17.77 -4.83
N GLU A 55 -0.65 18.56 -5.84
CA GLU A 55 -1.29 19.86 -5.69
C GLU A 55 -2.50 19.84 -4.75
N PRO A 56 -2.80 20.96 -4.08
CA PRO A 56 -3.83 21.05 -3.03
C PRO A 56 -5.23 20.59 -3.46
N MET A 57 -5.56 20.60 -4.76
CA MET A 57 -6.85 20.14 -5.30
C MET A 57 -6.90 18.66 -5.70
N ALA A 58 -5.80 17.91 -5.64
CA ALA A 58 -5.77 16.53 -6.09
C ALA A 58 -6.04 15.52 -4.96
N ARG A 59 -6.67 14.38 -5.32
CA ARG A 59 -6.88 13.25 -4.40
C ARG A 59 -5.54 12.80 -3.80
N LYS A 60 -5.49 12.66 -2.47
CA LYS A 60 -4.31 12.20 -1.73
C LYS A 60 -3.94 10.78 -2.18
N ILE A 61 -2.76 10.63 -2.77
CA ILE A 61 -2.21 9.33 -3.15
C ILE A 61 -1.26 8.89 -2.02
N PHE A 62 -1.46 7.68 -1.51
CA PHE A 62 -0.58 7.09 -0.51
C PHE A 62 0.40 6.12 -1.15
N GLU A 63 1.64 6.15 -0.68
CA GLU A 63 2.63 5.12 -0.92
C GLU A 63 2.94 4.38 0.38
N TYR A 64 3.17 3.08 0.27
CA TYR A 64 3.32 2.16 1.39
C TYR A 64 4.65 1.41 1.30
N LYS A 65 5.24 1.13 2.46
CA LYS A 65 6.50 0.41 2.62
C LYS A 65 6.42 -0.49 3.85
N PHE A 66 7.14 -1.61 3.84
CA PHE A 66 7.24 -2.47 5.00
C PHE A 66 7.92 -1.76 6.18
N LYS A 67 7.34 -1.90 7.38
CA LYS A 67 7.95 -1.44 8.63
C LYS A 67 8.97 -2.50 9.06
N LYS A 68 10.26 -2.14 9.04
CA LYS A 68 11.39 -3.04 9.31
C LYS A 68 11.22 -3.76 10.65
#